data_AF-A0A931V323-F1
#
_entry.id   AF-A0A931V323-F1
#
_cell.length_a   1.000
_cell.length_b   1.000
_cell.length_c   1.000
_cell.angle_alpha   90.00
_cell.angle_beta   90.00
_cell.angle_gamma   90.00
#
_symmetry.space_group_name_H-M   'P 1'
#
loop_
_entity.id
_entity.type
_entity.pdbx_description
1 polymer ?
#
loop_
_entity_poly.entity_id
_entity_poly.type
_entity_poly.pdbx_seq_one_letter_code
_entity_poly.pdbx_strand_id
1 'polypeptide(L)'
;MFVRRDAARSVCVGLLVTLSACGGATPDVPSTETPSGDAGQTNDAETGGEIDAPPPDPCASAKCPAHSACTVVDGAATCPCDKGYLAWKSGCSADADEDGLSEDEELELATELAPVLVFDTDEKLTDRRTHFAVTPTAGGGRSVYYAHAYYKDGGATFGVTAHLGDSEFIVVTRAAGGDTQLFLSSHYKASTDASQWYPLSKFEKKVVDGVSRPVVFVALRKHGNYPDLATCEAAAYRTDACSRGKSEVVPVLAERNVGQSWKQLIDEVSLDLPDARREYFWTDVRFCGWQVPGGASADRNDCAPLVNAYGRQMRAWESGTL
;
A
#
# COMPACT_ATOMS: atom_id res chain seq x y z
N MET A 1 -47.77 -27.80 -3.22
CA MET A 1 -48.46 -26.52 -3.49
C MET A 1 -47.72 -25.43 -2.72
N PHE A 2 -46.71 -24.80 -3.33
CA PHE A 2 -46.08 -23.59 -2.79
C PHE A 2 -45.43 -22.78 -3.94
N VAL A 3 -46.14 -21.69 -4.26
CA VAL A 3 -45.77 -20.37 -4.79
C VAL A 3 -44.39 -20.19 -5.46
N ARG A 4 -44.42 -19.94 -6.77
CA ARG A 4 -43.34 -19.24 -7.52
C ARG A 4 -43.30 -17.77 -7.08
N ARG A 5 -42.11 -17.24 -6.82
CA ARG A 5 -41.87 -15.79 -6.72
C ARG A 5 -41.18 -15.31 -7.99
N ASP A 6 -41.76 -14.28 -8.58
CA ASP A 6 -41.27 -13.57 -9.75
C ASP A 6 -40.01 -12.75 -9.40
N ALA A 7 -39.00 -12.84 -10.26
CA ALA A 7 -37.83 -11.97 -10.23
C ALA A 7 -38.09 -10.76 -11.13
N ALA A 8 -38.11 -9.57 -10.53
CA ALA A 8 -38.15 -8.30 -11.23
C ALA A 8 -36.84 -8.09 -12.02
N ARG A 9 -36.97 -7.92 -13.34
CA ARG A 9 -35.89 -7.48 -14.23
C ARG A 9 -35.72 -5.98 -14.08
N SER A 10 -34.56 -5.55 -13.59
CA SER A 10 -34.15 -4.15 -13.64
C SER A 10 -33.53 -3.87 -15.02
N VAL A 11 -34.13 -2.92 -15.74
CA VAL A 11 -33.67 -2.44 -17.05
C VAL A 11 -32.64 -1.35 -16.80
N CYS A 12 -31.37 -1.61 -17.13
CA CYS A 12 -30.36 -0.55 -17.23
C CYS A 12 -30.53 0.14 -18.60
N VAL A 13 -30.94 1.40 -18.57
CA VAL A 13 -30.92 2.31 -19.72
C VAL A 13 -29.47 2.74 -19.94
N GLY A 14 -28.89 2.30 -21.06
CA GLY A 14 -27.58 2.74 -21.51
C GLY A 14 -27.66 4.17 -22.04
N LEU A 15 -26.88 5.07 -21.42
CA LEU A 15 -26.62 6.40 -21.95
C LEU A 15 -25.35 6.32 -22.81
N LEU A 16 -25.52 6.29 -24.13
CA LEU A 16 -24.45 6.51 -25.10
C LEU A 16 -24.02 7.98 -25.03
N VAL A 17 -22.78 8.25 -24.62
CA VAL A 17 -22.14 9.55 -24.83
C VAL A 17 -21.13 9.39 -25.96
N THR A 18 -21.45 9.96 -27.11
CA THR A 18 -20.57 10.11 -28.27
C THR A 18 -19.60 11.26 -28.03
N LEU A 19 -18.30 10.99 -27.97
CA LEU A 19 -17.25 12.00 -28.05
C LEU A 19 -17.05 12.40 -29.52
N SER A 20 -17.53 13.60 -29.86
CA SER A 20 -17.24 14.27 -31.13
C SER A 20 -15.94 15.05 -31.00
N ALA A 21 -14.96 14.72 -31.83
CA ALA A 21 -13.76 15.52 -32.02
C ALA A 21 -14.09 16.79 -32.82
N CYS A 22 -13.75 17.96 -32.27
CA CYS A 22 -13.65 19.20 -33.03
C CYS A 22 -12.24 19.77 -32.82
N GLY A 23 -11.45 19.73 -33.89
CA GLY A 23 -10.22 20.51 -34.01
C GLY A 23 -10.58 21.99 -34.15
N GLY A 24 -10.00 22.81 -33.27
CA GLY A 24 -10.05 24.27 -33.36
C GLY A 24 -8.64 24.79 -33.60
N ALA A 25 -8.43 25.37 -34.78
CA ALA A 25 -7.23 26.11 -35.13
C ALA A 25 -7.08 27.35 -34.24
N THR A 26 -5.88 27.61 -33.75
CA THR A 26 -5.51 28.87 -33.09
C THR A 26 -5.20 29.93 -34.14
N PRO A 27 -5.80 31.14 -34.08
CA PRO A 27 -5.41 32.24 -34.95
C PRO A 27 -4.12 32.91 -34.45
N ASP A 28 -3.25 33.24 -35.39
CA ASP A 28 -2.05 34.07 -35.21
C ASP A 28 -2.39 35.42 -34.58
N VAL A 29 -1.66 35.79 -33.53
CA VAL A 29 -1.70 37.11 -32.90
C VAL A 29 -0.61 37.98 -33.54
N PRO A 30 -0.94 39.15 -34.12
CA PRO A 30 0.06 40.08 -34.62
C PRO A 30 0.71 40.83 -33.46
N SER A 31 2.04 40.81 -33.44
CA SER A 31 2.90 41.61 -32.57
C SER A 31 2.78 43.10 -32.91
N THR A 32 2.18 43.87 -32.01
CA THR A 32 2.16 45.33 -32.06
C THR A 32 3.47 45.91 -31.54
N GLU A 33 4.19 46.60 -32.42
CA GLU A 33 5.32 47.46 -32.11
C GLU A 33 4.90 48.58 -31.15
N THR A 34 5.74 48.84 -30.14
CA THR A 34 5.59 49.99 -29.24
C THR A 34 6.59 51.07 -29.65
N PRO A 35 6.19 52.32 -29.89
CA PRO A 35 7.11 53.41 -30.20
C PRO A 35 7.80 53.91 -28.93
N SER A 36 9.13 54.09 -29.03
CA SER A 36 9.94 54.85 -28.06
C SER A 36 9.42 56.28 -27.93
N GLY A 37 8.78 56.57 -26.80
CA GLY A 37 8.47 57.91 -26.34
C GLY A 37 9.61 58.43 -25.46
N ASP A 38 10.32 59.41 -26.00
CA ASP A 38 11.23 60.32 -25.32
C ASP A 38 10.49 61.05 -24.17
N ALA A 39 11.03 61.01 -22.96
CA ALA A 39 10.49 61.71 -21.80
C ALA A 39 11.61 62.47 -21.08
N GLY A 40 11.48 63.79 -21.13
CA GLY A 40 12.39 64.78 -20.60
C GLY A 40 12.66 64.65 -19.11
N GLN A 41 13.88 65.07 -18.78
CA GLN A 41 14.33 65.46 -17.46
C GLN A 41 13.50 66.63 -16.93
N THR A 42 12.93 66.50 -15.73
CA THR A 42 12.73 67.62 -14.82
C THR A 42 13.20 67.20 -13.43
N ASN A 43 14.26 67.87 -12.97
CA ASN A 43 14.81 67.73 -11.63
C ASN A 43 13.97 68.59 -10.69
N ASP A 44 13.10 67.95 -9.90
CA ASP A 44 12.48 68.60 -8.75
C ASP A 44 13.04 67.96 -7.48
N ALA A 45 13.78 68.80 -6.75
CA ALA A 45 14.34 68.51 -5.46
C ALA A 45 13.26 68.70 -4.38
N GLU A 46 12.72 67.59 -3.86
CA GLU A 46 11.90 67.60 -2.65
C GLU A 46 12.60 66.84 -1.50
N THR A 47 12.95 67.62 -0.49
CA THR A 47 12.87 67.37 0.96
C THR A 47 12.99 65.94 1.49
N GLY A 48 14.09 65.69 2.21
CA GLY A 48 14.44 64.44 2.91
C GLY A 48 13.44 63.97 3.97
N GLY A 49 12.49 63.13 3.55
CA GLY A 49 11.80 62.20 4.41
C GLY A 49 12.72 61.06 4.83
N GLU A 50 12.72 60.74 6.13
CA GLU A 50 13.37 59.59 6.73
C GLU A 50 12.91 58.32 5.99
N ILE A 51 13.81 57.73 5.20
CA ILE A 51 13.52 56.53 4.43
C ILE A 51 13.53 55.39 5.43
N ASP A 52 12.35 55.03 5.95
CA ASP A 52 12.19 53.83 6.77
C ASP A 52 12.80 52.65 6.01
N ALA A 53 13.77 52.00 6.64
CA ALA A 53 14.44 50.86 6.04
C ALA A 53 13.39 49.82 5.61
N PRO A 54 13.54 49.20 4.42
CA PRO A 54 12.61 48.16 4.00
C PRO A 54 12.55 47.08 5.07
N PRO A 55 11.35 46.53 5.34
CA PRO A 55 11.20 45.49 6.34
C PRO A 55 12.17 44.33 6.05
N PRO A 56 12.78 43.73 7.09
CA PRO A 56 13.77 42.68 6.90
C PRO A 56 13.15 41.49 6.16
N ASP A 57 13.90 40.91 5.22
CA ASP A 57 13.49 39.70 4.49
C ASP A 57 13.21 38.55 5.48
N PRO A 58 11.97 38.05 5.58
CA PRO A 58 11.63 36.95 6.47
C PRO A 58 12.47 35.70 6.22
N CYS A 59 12.90 35.46 4.97
CA CYS A 59 13.68 34.29 4.60
C CYS A 59 15.15 34.36 4.99
N ALA A 60 15.69 35.55 5.30
CA ALA A 60 17.10 35.72 5.65
C ALA A 60 17.53 34.94 6.91
N SER A 61 16.57 34.60 7.80
CA SER A 61 16.81 33.85 9.04
C SER A 61 16.13 32.48 9.08
N ALA A 62 15.36 32.14 8.04
CA ALA A 62 14.60 30.90 7.99
C ALA A 62 15.53 29.69 7.81
N LYS A 63 15.32 28.66 8.62
CA LYS A 63 16.02 27.36 8.50
C LYS A 63 15.05 26.33 7.95
N CYS A 64 14.90 26.32 6.64
CA CYS A 64 14.08 25.33 5.96
C CYS A 64 14.74 23.94 6.01
N PRO A 65 13.98 22.86 6.17
CA PRO A 65 14.52 21.49 6.10
C PRO A 65 15.09 21.17 4.73
N ALA A 66 15.81 20.04 4.62
CA ALA A 66 16.19 19.51 3.32
C ALA A 66 14.94 19.29 2.45
N HIS A 67 15.07 19.45 1.13
CA HIS A 67 13.97 19.38 0.17
C HIS A 67 12.86 20.40 0.41
N SER A 68 13.24 21.61 0.83
CA SER A 68 12.35 22.76 0.89
C SER A 68 13.13 24.05 0.64
N ALA A 69 12.47 25.03 0.07
CA ALA A 69 13.02 26.36 -0.15
C ALA A 69 12.20 27.41 0.61
N CYS A 70 12.85 28.43 1.16
CA CYS A 70 12.13 29.51 1.82
C CYS A 70 11.38 30.35 0.80
N THR A 71 10.09 30.58 1.04
CA THR A 71 9.24 31.49 0.28
C THR A 71 8.49 32.41 1.23
N VAL A 72 8.26 33.66 0.81
CA VAL A 72 7.49 34.62 1.60
C VAL A 72 6.02 34.56 1.18
N VAL A 73 5.14 34.19 2.11
CA VAL A 73 3.67 34.17 1.92
C VAL A 73 3.06 35.06 2.99
N ASP A 74 2.26 36.05 2.57
CA ASP A 74 1.61 37.03 3.45
C ASP A 74 2.58 37.73 4.43
N GLY A 75 3.80 38.02 3.97
CA GLY A 75 4.85 38.68 4.75
C GLY A 75 5.56 37.78 5.77
N ALA A 76 5.27 36.48 5.80
CA ALA A 76 5.92 35.50 6.65
C ALA A 76 6.77 34.51 5.85
N ALA A 77 7.88 34.06 6.43
CA ALA A 77 8.68 32.97 5.86
C ALA A 77 7.94 31.64 5.98
N THR A 78 7.88 30.90 4.89
CA THR A 78 7.34 29.54 4.81
C THR A 78 8.35 28.64 4.12
N CYS A 79 8.36 27.36 4.45
CA CYS A 79 9.27 26.36 3.87
C CYS A 79 8.45 25.21 3.28
N PRO A 80 7.75 25.42 2.14
CA PRO A 80 7.04 24.34 1.47
C PRO A 80 8.03 23.28 0.97
N CYS A 81 7.64 22.01 1.05
CA CYS A 81 8.44 20.94 0.49
C CYS A 81 8.50 21.03 -1.04
N ASP A 82 9.63 20.60 -1.60
CA ASP A 82 9.85 20.51 -3.04
C ASP A 82 8.85 19.52 -3.67
N LYS A 83 8.62 19.64 -4.98
CA LYS A 83 7.76 18.70 -5.71
C LYS A 83 8.25 17.26 -5.52
N GLY A 84 7.32 16.35 -5.19
CA GLY A 84 7.62 14.94 -4.90
C GLY A 84 8.04 14.69 -3.45
N TYR A 85 7.99 15.70 -2.59
CA TYR A 85 8.20 15.59 -1.15
C TYR A 85 6.98 16.12 -0.41
N LEU A 86 6.67 15.48 0.71
CA LEU A 86 5.58 15.86 1.61
C LEU A 86 6.14 16.20 2.99
N ALA A 87 5.44 17.12 3.66
CA ALA A 87 5.79 17.51 5.02
C ALA A 87 5.47 16.36 5.97
N TRP A 88 6.48 15.88 6.69
CA TRP A 88 6.31 14.89 7.74
C TRP A 88 7.13 15.28 8.96
N LYS A 89 6.45 15.37 10.12
CA LYS A 89 7.01 15.90 11.37
C LYS A 89 7.70 17.25 11.15
N SER A 90 9.02 17.32 11.30
CA SER A 90 9.81 18.56 11.15
C SER A 90 10.60 18.63 9.84
N GLY A 91 10.35 17.74 8.88
CA GLY A 91 11.10 17.64 7.64
C GLY A 91 10.23 17.41 6.41
N CYS A 92 10.90 17.26 5.27
CA CYS A 92 10.29 16.83 4.02
C CYS A 92 10.80 15.44 3.67
N SER A 93 9.88 14.49 3.48
CA SER A 93 10.18 13.13 3.05
C SER A 93 9.63 12.92 1.65
N ALA A 94 10.31 12.09 0.85
CA ALA A 94 9.83 11.75 -0.48
C ALA A 94 8.43 11.13 -0.42
N ASP A 95 7.67 11.29 -1.48
CA ASP A 95 6.41 10.59 -1.77
C ASP A 95 6.65 9.85 -3.09
N ALA A 96 7.29 8.68 -3.00
CA ALA A 96 7.89 8.07 -4.19
C ALA A 96 6.84 7.40 -5.08
N ASP A 97 5.72 6.94 -4.52
CA ASP A 97 4.57 6.42 -5.26
C ASP A 97 3.46 7.46 -5.50
N GLU A 98 3.67 8.72 -5.09
CA GLU A 98 2.79 9.88 -5.33
C GLU A 98 1.36 9.72 -4.75
N ASP A 99 1.20 8.89 -3.72
CA ASP A 99 -0.10 8.54 -3.14
C ASP A 99 -0.61 9.54 -2.10
N GLY A 100 0.17 10.59 -1.82
CA GLY A 100 -0.15 11.61 -0.84
C GLY A 100 0.30 11.27 0.58
N LEU A 101 1.09 10.21 0.76
CA LEU A 101 1.82 9.87 1.97
C LEU A 101 3.33 9.95 1.71
N SER A 102 4.07 10.39 2.70
CA SER A 102 5.53 10.39 2.59
C SER A 102 6.11 9.03 2.98
N GLU A 103 7.24 8.62 2.40
CA GLU A 103 7.93 7.36 2.73
C GLU A 103 8.17 7.19 4.24
N ASP A 104 8.54 8.27 4.94
CA ASP A 104 8.70 8.25 6.39
C ASP A 104 7.37 8.03 7.14
N GLU A 105 6.26 8.58 6.64
CA GLU A 105 4.90 8.34 7.19
C GLU A 105 4.49 6.88 6.95
N GLU A 106 4.70 6.37 5.75
CA GLU A 106 4.35 5.00 5.38
C GLU A 106 5.16 3.98 6.21
N LEU A 107 6.47 4.18 6.32
CA LEU A 107 7.35 3.31 7.09
C LEU A 107 6.98 3.32 8.57
N GLU A 108 6.67 4.49 9.13
CA GLU A 108 6.22 4.63 10.52
C GLU A 108 4.89 3.92 10.76
N LEU A 109 3.90 4.13 9.88
CA LEU A 109 2.59 3.48 9.96
C LEU A 109 2.70 1.96 9.83
N ALA A 110 3.45 1.46 8.86
CA ALA A 110 3.67 0.03 8.69
C ALA A 110 4.39 -0.57 9.90
N THR A 111 5.40 0.12 10.43
CA THR A 111 6.13 -0.34 11.63
C THR A 111 5.21 -0.35 12.86
N GLU A 112 4.37 0.67 13.04
CA GLU A 112 3.45 0.78 14.17
C GLU A 112 2.37 -0.32 14.12
N LEU A 113 1.80 -0.54 12.93
CA LEU A 113 0.65 -1.43 12.72
C LEU A 113 1.03 -2.90 12.49
N ALA A 114 2.32 -3.20 12.32
CA ALA A 114 2.78 -4.57 12.08
C ALA A 114 2.30 -5.55 13.17
N PRO A 115 1.57 -6.62 12.80
CA PRO A 115 1.11 -7.62 13.76
C PRO A 115 2.26 -8.50 14.25
N VAL A 116 2.00 -9.26 15.32
CA VAL A 116 2.84 -10.40 15.71
C VAL A 116 2.28 -11.66 15.09
N LEU A 117 3.08 -12.37 14.30
CA LEU A 117 2.74 -13.70 13.82
C LEU A 117 3.11 -14.72 14.89
N VAL A 118 2.22 -15.68 15.14
CA VAL A 118 2.45 -16.85 15.99
C VAL A 118 2.24 -18.09 15.14
N PHE A 119 3.31 -18.85 14.95
CA PHE A 119 3.30 -20.08 14.19
C PHE A 119 2.99 -21.27 15.09
N ASP A 120 2.50 -22.35 14.48
CA ASP A 120 2.38 -23.65 15.14
C ASP A 120 3.74 -24.14 15.69
N THR A 121 3.74 -24.90 16.79
CA THR A 121 4.95 -25.46 17.42
C THR A 121 5.73 -26.39 16.50
N ASP A 122 5.06 -27.06 15.57
CA ASP A 122 5.66 -27.97 14.60
C ASP A 122 5.99 -27.30 13.27
N GLU A 123 5.75 -25.99 13.15
CA GLU A 123 6.04 -25.23 11.94
C GLU A 123 7.56 -25.08 11.72
N LYS A 124 8.01 -25.43 10.53
CA LYS A 124 9.41 -25.35 10.10
C LYS A 124 9.62 -24.48 8.86
N LEU A 125 8.54 -24.07 8.19
CA LEU A 125 8.53 -23.35 6.92
C LEU A 125 8.19 -21.86 7.11
N THR A 126 8.66 -21.25 8.21
CA THR A 126 8.34 -19.85 8.55
C THR A 126 9.05 -18.81 7.66
N ASP A 127 10.05 -19.24 6.90
CA ASP A 127 10.91 -18.36 6.10
C ASP A 127 10.12 -17.69 4.96
N ARG A 128 10.21 -16.37 4.91
CA ARG A 128 9.49 -15.54 3.94
C ARG A 128 10.21 -14.22 3.67
N ARG A 129 9.85 -13.55 2.57
CA ARG A 129 10.04 -12.10 2.43
C ARG A 129 8.70 -11.40 2.60
N THR A 130 8.64 -10.49 3.56
CA THR A 130 7.49 -9.59 3.69
C THR A 130 7.79 -8.27 3.02
N HIS A 131 6.84 -7.81 2.21
CA HIS A 131 6.78 -6.47 1.65
C HIS A 131 5.51 -5.77 2.14
N PHE A 132 5.43 -4.46 1.94
CA PHE A 132 4.25 -3.70 2.33
C PHE A 132 3.89 -2.62 1.32
N ALA A 133 2.66 -2.13 1.42
CA ALA A 133 2.21 -0.88 0.82
C ALA A 133 1.29 -0.18 1.82
N VAL A 134 1.25 1.15 1.79
CA VAL A 134 0.34 1.94 2.61
C VAL A 134 -0.57 2.72 1.67
N THR A 135 -1.81 3.00 2.05
CA THR A 135 -2.68 3.87 1.24
C THR A 135 -3.63 4.66 2.13
N PRO A 136 -3.97 5.91 1.79
CA PRO A 136 -5.08 6.61 2.40
C PRO A 136 -6.41 5.90 2.16
N THR A 137 -7.29 5.90 3.15
CA THR A 137 -8.68 5.43 2.92
C THR A 137 -9.61 6.59 2.60
N ALA A 138 -10.71 6.32 1.89
CA ALA A 138 -11.71 7.35 1.55
C ALA A 138 -12.29 8.10 2.77
N GLY A 139 -12.24 7.48 3.96
CA GLY A 139 -12.66 8.09 5.23
C GLY A 139 -11.57 8.87 5.96
N GLY A 140 -10.44 9.18 5.30
CA GLY A 140 -9.29 9.87 5.91
C GLY A 140 -8.45 8.99 6.84
N GLY A 141 -8.67 7.67 6.84
CA GLY A 141 -7.84 6.72 7.58
C GLY A 141 -6.59 6.31 6.80
N ARG A 142 -5.93 5.27 7.29
CA ARG A 142 -4.76 4.63 6.67
C ARG A 142 -4.98 3.13 6.60
N SER A 143 -4.51 2.50 5.53
CA SER A 143 -4.50 1.06 5.39
C SER A 143 -3.10 0.59 5.04
N VAL A 144 -2.64 -0.50 5.64
CA VAL A 144 -1.35 -1.12 5.34
C VAL A 144 -1.60 -2.53 4.86
N TYR A 145 -1.07 -2.86 3.69
CA TYR A 145 -1.05 -4.22 3.14
C TYR A 145 0.31 -4.85 3.43
N TYR A 146 0.34 -6.02 4.05
CA TYR A 146 1.55 -6.82 4.26
C TYR A 146 1.50 -8.06 3.37
N ALA A 147 2.39 -8.13 2.37
CA ALA A 147 2.51 -9.24 1.45
C ALA A 147 3.52 -10.27 1.99
N HIS A 148 3.07 -11.42 2.47
CA HIS A 148 3.92 -12.48 3.03
C HIS A 148 4.27 -13.54 1.98
N ALA A 149 5.38 -13.34 1.25
CA ALA A 149 5.86 -14.30 0.26
C ALA A 149 6.68 -15.40 0.95
N TYR A 150 6.00 -16.41 1.48
CA TYR A 150 6.64 -17.58 2.10
C TYR A 150 7.43 -18.36 1.07
N TYR A 151 8.57 -18.92 1.43
CA TYR A 151 9.41 -19.64 0.46
C TYR A 151 8.86 -21.00 0.07
N LYS A 152 8.02 -21.61 0.91
CA LYS A 152 7.46 -22.94 0.71
C LYS A 152 6.13 -23.08 1.43
N ASP A 153 5.13 -23.60 0.74
CA ASP A 153 3.92 -24.19 1.32
C ASP A 153 4.18 -25.70 1.51
N GLY A 154 4.00 -26.17 2.74
CA GLY A 154 4.18 -27.56 3.10
C GLY A 154 3.01 -28.46 2.70
N GLY A 155 1.84 -27.92 2.33
CA GLY A 155 0.62 -28.65 1.99
C GLY A 155 -0.01 -29.38 3.18
N ALA A 156 -1.07 -30.14 2.90
CA ALA A 156 -1.79 -30.96 3.89
C ALA A 156 -1.46 -32.45 3.74
N THR A 157 -1.54 -33.20 4.83
CA THR A 157 -1.69 -34.66 4.76
C THR A 157 -3.06 -34.92 4.10
N PHE A 158 -3.12 -35.67 2.99
CA PHE A 158 -4.33 -35.98 2.18
C PHE A 158 -4.74 -34.97 1.08
N GLY A 159 -3.89 -34.79 0.06
CA GLY A 159 -4.33 -34.35 -1.27
C GLY A 159 -4.07 -32.89 -1.63
N VAL A 160 -3.56 -32.06 -0.71
CA VAL A 160 -2.97 -30.75 -1.04
C VAL A 160 -1.47 -30.93 -1.11
N THR A 161 -0.91 -30.89 -2.32
CA THR A 161 0.55 -31.04 -2.50
C THR A 161 1.27 -29.79 -2.06
N ALA A 162 2.36 -29.99 -1.31
CA ALA A 162 3.35 -28.95 -1.02
C ALA A 162 3.78 -28.25 -2.32
N HIS A 163 4.12 -26.98 -2.24
CA HIS A 163 4.68 -26.24 -3.37
C HIS A 163 5.69 -25.19 -2.92
N LEU A 164 6.47 -24.70 -3.89
CA LEU A 164 7.34 -23.56 -3.66
C LEU A 164 6.47 -22.32 -3.60
N GLY A 165 6.60 -21.53 -2.55
CA GLY A 165 5.81 -20.31 -2.42
C GLY A 165 4.49 -20.50 -1.71
N ASP A 166 4.09 -19.46 -1.01
CA ASP A 166 2.72 -19.24 -0.54
C ASP A 166 2.48 -17.72 -0.55
N SER A 167 1.34 -17.29 -1.08
CA SER A 167 0.98 -15.86 -1.17
C SER A 167 -0.15 -15.58 -0.20
N GLU A 168 0.24 -15.37 1.05
CA GLU A 168 -0.65 -14.92 2.10
C GLU A 168 -0.39 -13.42 2.39
N PHE A 169 -1.36 -12.73 2.95
CA PHE A 169 -1.33 -11.31 3.23
C PHE A 169 -2.20 -10.91 4.42
N ILE A 170 -1.85 -9.78 5.01
CA ILE A 170 -2.62 -9.16 6.08
C ILE A 170 -2.86 -7.71 5.69
N VAL A 171 -4.09 -7.22 5.85
CA VAL A 171 -4.37 -5.78 5.75
C VAL A 171 -4.73 -5.25 7.11
N VAL A 172 -4.11 -4.15 7.53
CA VAL A 172 -4.47 -3.44 8.75
C VAL A 172 -4.99 -2.06 8.38
N THR A 173 -6.27 -1.81 8.66
CA THR A 173 -6.91 -0.51 8.39
C THR A 173 -7.20 0.20 9.69
N ARG A 174 -6.71 1.43 9.82
CA ARG A 174 -7.03 2.36 10.91
C ARG A 174 -7.89 3.50 10.34
N ALA A 175 -9.15 3.58 10.76
CA ALA A 175 -10.03 4.69 10.42
C ALA A 175 -9.54 6.00 11.06
N ALA A 176 -9.95 7.15 10.51
CA ALA A 176 -9.61 8.46 11.08
C ALA A 176 -10.04 8.61 12.55
N GLY A 177 -11.12 7.93 12.96
CA GLY A 177 -11.58 7.88 14.35
C GLY A 177 -10.78 6.96 15.29
N GLY A 178 -9.74 6.28 14.78
CA GLY A 178 -8.87 5.39 15.54
C GLY A 178 -9.29 3.91 15.53
N ASP A 179 -10.51 3.59 15.10
CA ASP A 179 -10.98 2.21 14.97
C ASP A 179 -10.07 1.43 14.02
N THR A 180 -9.57 0.30 14.49
CA THR A 180 -8.64 -0.56 13.74
C THR A 180 -9.28 -1.91 13.44
N GLN A 181 -9.10 -2.38 12.21
CA GLN A 181 -9.59 -3.65 11.69
C GLN A 181 -8.48 -4.35 10.92
N LEU A 182 -8.53 -5.68 10.90
CA LEU A 182 -7.58 -6.49 10.16
C LEU A 182 -8.33 -7.40 9.19
N PHE A 183 -7.95 -7.38 7.92
CA PHE A 183 -8.28 -8.45 6.98
C PHE A 183 -7.16 -9.49 7.06
N LEU A 184 -7.53 -10.74 7.31
CA LEU A 184 -6.58 -11.83 7.31
C LEU A 184 -6.87 -12.73 6.13
N SER A 185 -5.89 -12.95 5.26
CA SER A 185 -6.02 -13.97 4.22
C SER A 185 -5.87 -15.36 4.84
N SER A 186 -6.71 -16.27 4.39
CA SER A 186 -6.68 -17.68 4.76
C SER A 186 -7.15 -18.49 3.57
N HIS A 187 -6.21 -18.93 2.73
CA HIS A 187 -6.53 -19.57 1.45
C HIS A 187 -7.38 -18.67 0.54
N TYR A 188 -7.07 -17.37 0.48
CA TYR A 188 -7.90 -16.37 -0.20
C TYR A 188 -8.26 -16.81 -1.64
N LYS A 189 -9.55 -16.79 -1.97
CA LYS A 189 -10.15 -17.24 -3.24
C LYS A 189 -9.91 -18.71 -3.62
N ALA A 190 -9.38 -19.54 -2.72
CA ALA A 190 -9.37 -20.99 -2.89
C ALA A 190 -10.71 -21.61 -2.47
N SER A 191 -10.89 -22.91 -2.72
CA SER A 191 -12.10 -23.63 -2.28
C SER A 191 -12.28 -23.70 -0.76
N THR A 192 -11.19 -23.46 -0.01
CA THR A 192 -11.13 -23.46 1.46
C THR A 192 -11.00 -22.07 2.05
N ASP A 193 -11.32 -21.03 1.27
CA ASP A 193 -11.19 -19.63 1.69
C ASP A 193 -11.94 -19.35 2.99
N ALA A 194 -11.21 -18.85 3.98
CA ALA A 194 -11.73 -18.40 5.27
C ALA A 194 -11.35 -16.93 5.57
N SER A 195 -10.92 -16.20 4.55
CA SER A 195 -10.47 -14.81 4.66
C SER A 195 -11.62 -13.88 5.01
N GLN A 196 -11.39 -12.96 5.93
CA GLN A 196 -12.40 -11.98 6.34
C GLN A 196 -11.80 -10.82 7.15
N TRP A 197 -12.59 -9.77 7.32
CA TRP A 197 -12.33 -8.66 8.23
C TRP A 197 -12.67 -9.01 9.68
N TYR A 198 -11.79 -8.63 10.59
CA TYR A 198 -11.96 -8.75 12.03
C TYR A 198 -11.70 -7.41 12.71
N PRO A 199 -12.54 -6.99 13.68
CA PRO A 199 -12.24 -5.83 14.50
C PRO A 199 -11.06 -6.14 15.45
N LEU A 200 -10.26 -5.14 15.80
CA LEU A 200 -9.09 -5.29 16.68
C LEU A 200 -9.43 -5.96 18.04
N SER A 201 -10.67 -5.84 18.51
CA SER A 201 -11.15 -6.48 19.75
C SER A 201 -11.17 -8.02 19.70
N LYS A 202 -11.04 -8.63 18.53
CA LYS A 202 -10.93 -10.09 18.37
C LYS A 202 -9.53 -10.63 18.65
N PHE A 203 -8.52 -9.78 18.66
CA PHE A 203 -7.14 -10.21 18.70
C PHE A 203 -6.61 -10.22 20.15
N GLU A 204 -5.88 -11.29 20.48
CA GLU A 204 -4.92 -11.22 21.57
C GLU A 204 -3.90 -10.12 21.26
N LYS A 205 -3.35 -9.49 22.31
CA LYS A 205 -2.35 -8.42 22.15
C LYS A 205 -1.04 -8.84 22.80
N LYS A 206 0.06 -8.51 22.13
CA LYS A 206 1.41 -8.70 22.65
C LYS A 206 2.16 -7.37 22.61
N VAL A 207 2.80 -7.01 23.72
CA VAL A 207 3.67 -5.84 23.78
C VAL A 207 5.06 -6.23 23.32
N VAL A 208 5.56 -5.60 22.26
CA VAL A 208 6.92 -5.76 21.74
C VAL A 208 7.50 -4.36 21.54
N ASP A 209 8.66 -4.10 22.15
CA ASP A 209 9.34 -2.80 22.12
C ASP A 209 8.44 -1.62 22.55
N GLY A 210 7.58 -1.86 23.56
CA GLY A 210 6.64 -0.87 24.07
C GLY A 210 5.37 -0.67 23.22
N VAL A 211 5.25 -1.35 22.07
CA VAL A 211 4.08 -1.27 21.18
C VAL A 211 3.17 -2.46 21.40
N SER A 212 1.88 -2.21 21.68
CA SER A 212 0.86 -3.26 21.79
C SER A 212 0.34 -3.67 20.41
N ARG A 213 0.71 -4.87 19.96
CA ARG A 213 0.42 -5.39 18.61
C ARG A 213 -0.62 -6.52 18.65
N PRO A 214 -1.53 -6.62 17.66
CA PRO A 214 -2.41 -7.77 17.53
C PRO A 214 -1.61 -9.04 17.20
N VAL A 215 -2.02 -10.15 17.79
CA VAL A 215 -1.46 -11.48 17.54
C VAL A 215 -2.26 -12.19 16.46
N VAL A 216 -1.59 -12.61 15.40
CA VAL A 216 -2.16 -13.38 14.28
C VAL A 216 -1.59 -14.79 14.33
N PHE A 217 -2.47 -15.79 14.34
CA PHE A 217 -2.08 -17.20 14.31
C PHE A 217 -1.92 -17.66 12.86
N VAL A 218 -0.80 -18.32 12.58
CA VAL A 218 -0.44 -18.79 11.24
C VAL A 218 -0.55 -20.31 11.21
N ALA A 219 -1.38 -20.83 10.31
CA ALA A 219 -1.65 -22.26 10.21
C ALA A 219 -0.43 -23.07 9.76
N LEU A 220 -0.25 -24.23 10.39
CA LEU A 220 0.79 -25.20 10.09
C LEU A 220 0.77 -25.57 8.60
N ARG A 221 1.95 -25.45 7.98
CA ARG A 221 2.34 -25.76 6.61
C ARG A 221 1.69 -24.92 5.52
N LYS A 222 0.52 -24.33 5.76
CA LYS A 222 -0.29 -23.63 4.74
C LYS A 222 -0.41 -22.12 4.95
N HIS A 223 0.12 -21.62 6.07
CA HIS A 223 0.26 -20.21 6.40
C HIS A 223 -0.99 -19.31 6.38
N GLY A 224 -2.20 -19.86 6.35
CA GLY A 224 -3.43 -19.09 6.54
C GLY A 224 -3.42 -18.33 7.88
N ASN A 225 -3.93 -17.10 7.87
CA ASN A 225 -3.85 -16.14 8.97
C ASN A 225 -5.17 -16.03 9.73
N TYR A 226 -5.13 -16.21 11.04
CA TYR A 226 -6.32 -16.29 11.89
C TYR A 226 -6.23 -15.38 13.12
N PRO A 227 -7.36 -14.84 13.61
CA PRO A 227 -7.36 -13.94 14.77
C PRO A 227 -7.13 -14.67 16.10
N ASP A 228 -7.45 -15.96 16.16
CA ASP A 228 -7.33 -16.80 17.34
C ASP A 228 -7.20 -18.29 16.95
N LEU A 229 -6.76 -19.11 17.93
CA LEU A 229 -6.59 -20.56 17.75
C LEU A 229 -7.90 -21.26 17.36
N ALA A 230 -9.03 -20.87 17.97
CA ALA A 230 -10.29 -21.55 17.75
C ALA A 230 -10.79 -21.37 16.31
N THR A 231 -10.56 -20.20 15.73
CA THR A 231 -10.89 -19.89 14.34
C THR A 231 -10.00 -20.69 13.39
N CYS A 232 -8.69 -20.77 13.66
CA CYS A 232 -7.76 -21.57 12.86
C CYS A 232 -8.13 -23.06 12.83
N GLU A 233 -8.34 -23.68 14.00
CA GLU A 233 -8.68 -25.11 14.13
C GLU A 233 -10.04 -25.49 13.51
N ALA A 234 -10.91 -24.50 13.31
CA ALA A 234 -12.19 -24.67 12.65
C ALA A 234 -12.14 -24.44 11.13
N ALA A 235 -11.07 -23.83 10.61
CA ALA A 235 -10.97 -23.40 9.23
C ALA A 235 -10.62 -24.55 8.26
N ALA A 236 -10.77 -24.28 6.96
CA ALA A 236 -10.42 -25.19 5.86
C ALA A 236 -10.88 -26.65 6.08
N TYR A 237 -12.15 -26.87 6.45
CA TYR A 237 -12.69 -28.19 6.80
C TYR A 237 -11.95 -28.91 7.94
N ARG A 238 -11.45 -28.15 8.93
CA ARG A 238 -10.62 -28.64 10.05
C ARG A 238 -9.31 -29.28 9.60
N THR A 239 -8.76 -28.79 8.49
CA THR A 239 -7.47 -29.26 8.00
C THR A 239 -6.34 -28.28 8.34
N ASP A 240 -6.68 -27.10 8.86
CA ASP A 240 -5.69 -26.18 9.42
C ASP A 240 -5.48 -26.50 10.89
N ALA A 241 -4.25 -26.31 11.33
CA ALA A 241 -3.82 -26.54 12.71
C ALA A 241 -2.98 -25.35 13.16
N CYS A 242 -3.22 -24.87 14.35
CA CYS A 242 -2.49 -23.81 15.00
C CYS A 242 -2.22 -24.14 16.46
N SER A 243 -1.07 -23.69 16.92
CA SER A 243 -0.71 -23.72 18.33
C SER A 243 0.16 -22.50 18.64
N ARG A 244 0.71 -22.43 19.85
CA ARG A 244 1.52 -21.29 20.33
C ARG A 244 3.00 -21.64 20.27
N GLY A 245 3.55 -21.64 19.07
CA GLY A 245 4.97 -21.86 18.80
C GLY A 245 5.77 -20.57 18.73
N LYS A 246 6.66 -20.50 17.74
CA LYS A 246 7.52 -19.33 17.48
C LYS A 246 6.64 -18.11 17.21
N SER A 247 7.02 -16.96 17.77
CA SER A 247 6.36 -15.69 17.48
C SER A 247 7.35 -14.63 17.01
N GLU A 248 6.96 -13.80 16.06
CA GLU A 248 7.78 -12.71 15.53
C GLU A 248 6.91 -11.55 15.04
N VAL A 249 7.41 -10.32 15.16
CA VAL A 249 6.76 -9.15 14.57
C VAL A 249 6.93 -9.22 13.06
N VAL A 250 5.90 -8.86 12.30
CA VAL A 250 6.01 -8.72 10.85
C VAL A 250 7.15 -7.74 10.52
N PRO A 251 8.17 -8.16 9.74
CA PRO A 251 9.29 -7.30 9.43
C PRO A 251 8.86 -6.21 8.44
N VAL A 252 9.21 -4.97 8.75
CA VAL A 252 8.99 -3.79 7.90
C VAL A 252 10.36 -3.16 7.63
N LEU A 253 10.71 -3.01 6.36
CA LEU A 253 11.99 -2.47 5.90
C LEU A 253 11.70 -1.45 4.80
N ALA A 254 12.30 -0.27 4.87
CA ALA A 254 12.02 0.85 3.96
C ALA A 254 12.12 0.44 2.48
N GLU A 255 13.13 -0.36 2.13
CA GLU A 255 13.37 -0.86 0.77
C GLU A 255 12.38 -1.93 0.30
N ARG A 256 11.30 -2.18 1.05
CA ARG A 256 10.26 -3.17 0.73
C ARG A 256 8.86 -2.57 0.62
N ASN A 257 8.75 -1.25 0.50
CA ASN A 257 7.52 -0.62 0.03
C ASN A 257 7.32 -0.97 -1.45
N VAL A 258 6.17 -1.56 -1.82
CA VAL A 258 5.85 -1.92 -3.21
C VAL A 258 5.13 -0.79 -3.95
N GLY A 259 4.71 0.26 -3.24
CA GLY A 259 4.01 1.43 -3.77
C GLY A 259 2.52 1.19 -4.02
N GLN A 260 1.96 1.86 -5.05
CA GLN A 260 0.59 1.65 -5.54
C GLN A 260 0.56 1.02 -6.94
N SER A 261 -0.60 0.52 -7.35
CA SER A 261 -0.80 -0.08 -8.67
C SER A 261 -0.52 0.86 -9.83
N TRP A 262 -0.71 2.17 -9.63
CA TRP A 262 -0.50 3.20 -10.64
C TRP A 262 0.92 3.78 -10.63
N LYS A 263 1.68 3.59 -9.55
CA LYS A 263 3.10 3.93 -9.44
C LYS A 263 3.82 2.92 -8.54
N GLN A 264 4.30 1.87 -9.19
CA GLN A 264 4.88 0.71 -8.52
C GLN A 264 6.35 1.00 -8.17
N LEU A 265 6.72 0.82 -6.91
CA LEU A 265 8.11 0.92 -6.46
C LEU A 265 8.85 -0.41 -6.63
N ILE A 266 8.13 -1.51 -6.36
CA ILE A 266 8.63 -2.88 -6.50
C ILE A 266 7.49 -3.71 -7.11
N ASP A 267 7.77 -4.36 -8.24
CA ASP A 267 6.86 -5.34 -8.82
C ASP A 267 7.46 -6.76 -8.75
N GLU A 268 8.65 -6.94 -9.28
CA GLU A 268 9.33 -8.25 -9.31
C GLU A 268 10.40 -8.34 -8.23
N VAL A 269 10.36 -9.42 -7.43
CA VAL A 269 11.42 -9.76 -6.49
C VAL A 269 12.02 -11.11 -6.82
N SER A 270 13.34 -11.16 -6.96
CA SER A 270 14.09 -12.40 -7.12
C SER A 270 14.70 -12.85 -5.79
N LEU A 271 14.59 -14.14 -5.49
CA LEU A 271 15.39 -14.78 -4.46
C LEU A 271 16.72 -15.19 -5.06
N ASP A 272 17.81 -14.76 -4.42
CA ASP A 272 19.16 -15.27 -4.71
C ASP A 272 19.31 -16.67 -4.11
N LEU A 273 18.56 -17.60 -4.70
CA LEU A 273 18.56 -19.03 -4.41
C LEU A 273 18.99 -19.77 -5.67
N PRO A 274 19.48 -21.02 -5.56
CA PRO A 274 19.97 -21.79 -6.71
C PRO A 274 18.98 -21.94 -7.87
N ASP A 275 17.68 -21.77 -7.61
CA ASP A 275 16.59 -21.87 -8.57
C ASP A 275 15.98 -20.52 -8.97
N ALA A 276 16.62 -19.39 -8.65
CA ALA A 276 16.27 -18.03 -9.12
C ALA A 276 14.76 -17.72 -9.10
N ARG A 277 14.14 -18.01 -7.96
CA ARG A 277 12.71 -17.84 -7.69
C ARG A 277 12.28 -16.38 -7.82
N ARG A 278 11.14 -16.13 -8.46
CA ARG A 278 10.54 -14.79 -8.60
C ARG A 278 9.13 -14.71 -8.05
N GLU A 279 8.80 -13.56 -7.47
CA GLU A 279 7.46 -13.18 -7.01
C GLU A 279 7.07 -11.84 -7.66
N TYR A 280 5.78 -11.67 -7.92
CA TYR A 280 5.24 -10.47 -8.58
C TYR A 280 4.13 -9.85 -7.74
N PHE A 281 4.23 -8.56 -7.43
CA PHE A 281 3.27 -7.84 -6.60
C PHE A 281 2.15 -7.19 -7.39
N TRP A 282 2.42 -6.68 -8.57
CA TRP A 282 1.47 -5.91 -9.39
C TRP A 282 1.20 -6.55 -10.74
N THR A 283 2.18 -7.24 -11.32
CA THR A 283 2.01 -8.00 -12.55
C THR A 283 1.16 -9.24 -12.31
N ASP A 284 0.08 -9.36 -13.08
CA ASP A 284 -0.78 -10.55 -13.05
C ASP A 284 -0.04 -11.74 -13.63
N VAL A 285 0.51 -12.58 -12.76
CA VAL A 285 1.07 -13.88 -13.12
C VAL A 285 0.13 -15.01 -12.70
N ARG A 286 0.30 -16.20 -13.30
CA ARG A 286 -0.37 -17.39 -12.78
C ARG A 286 0.26 -17.75 -11.44
N PHE A 287 -0.54 -17.93 -10.41
CA PHE A 287 -0.04 -18.40 -9.13
C PHE A 287 0.45 -19.85 -9.25
N CYS A 288 1.75 -20.02 -9.10
CA CYS A 288 2.45 -21.29 -8.98
C CYS A 288 3.26 -21.32 -7.67
N GLY A 289 2.94 -20.41 -6.75
CA GLY A 289 3.92 -19.84 -5.81
C GLY A 289 5.12 -19.23 -6.54
N TRP A 290 6.33 -19.35 -5.98
CA TRP A 290 7.54 -18.74 -6.55
C TRP A 290 7.82 -19.27 -7.97
N GLN A 291 7.99 -18.36 -8.92
CA GLN A 291 8.31 -18.70 -10.32
C GLN A 291 9.77 -19.11 -10.45
N VAL A 292 10.04 -20.33 -10.92
CA VAL A 292 11.40 -20.84 -11.19
C VAL A 292 11.72 -20.83 -12.70
N PRO A 293 12.96 -20.50 -13.13
CA PRO A 293 13.33 -20.54 -14.53
C PRO A 293 13.27 -21.97 -15.11
N GLY A 294 12.85 -22.08 -16.38
CA GLY A 294 12.90 -23.33 -17.13
C GLY A 294 11.63 -24.19 -17.10
N GLY A 295 10.53 -23.71 -16.53
CA GLY A 295 9.25 -24.45 -16.53
C GLY A 295 9.29 -25.77 -15.76
N ALA A 296 10.38 -26.04 -15.02
CA ALA A 296 10.44 -27.07 -14.02
C ALA A 296 9.42 -26.67 -12.96
N SER A 297 8.26 -27.29 -13.02
CA SER A 297 7.09 -27.01 -12.20
C SER A 297 7.49 -26.79 -10.74
N ALA A 298 7.00 -25.69 -10.15
CA ALA A 298 6.77 -25.63 -8.72
C ALA A 298 5.74 -26.73 -8.38
N ASP A 299 6.19 -27.97 -8.29
CA ASP A 299 5.49 -29.22 -7.93
C ASP A 299 4.09 -29.51 -8.55
N ARG A 300 3.65 -28.73 -9.53
CA ARG A 300 2.42 -28.96 -10.28
C ARG A 300 2.70 -28.83 -11.77
N ASN A 301 2.61 -29.95 -12.49
CA ASN A 301 2.58 -29.95 -13.96
C ASN A 301 1.39 -29.15 -14.53
N ASP A 302 0.47 -28.73 -13.67
CA ASP A 302 -0.55 -27.72 -13.92
C ASP A 302 -0.62 -26.81 -12.68
N CYS A 303 0.10 -25.69 -12.68
CA CYS A 303 -0.18 -24.63 -11.71
C CYS A 303 -1.70 -24.43 -11.68
N ALA A 304 -2.32 -24.51 -10.49
CA ALA A 304 -3.76 -24.42 -10.40
C ALA A 304 -4.20 -23.16 -11.17
N PRO A 305 -5.23 -23.22 -12.02
CA PRO A 305 -5.74 -22.05 -12.74
C PRO A 305 -6.36 -21.00 -11.80
N LEU A 306 -6.14 -21.12 -10.48
CA LEU A 306 -6.53 -20.17 -9.47
C LEU A 306 -5.60 -18.95 -9.59
N VAL A 307 -6.16 -18.01 -10.31
CA VAL A 307 -5.90 -16.58 -10.51
C VAL A 307 -5.67 -15.85 -9.16
N ASN A 308 -4.64 -16.23 -8.39
CA ASN A 308 -4.33 -15.60 -7.09
C ASN A 308 -2.88 -15.10 -6.97
N ALA A 309 -2.52 -14.10 -7.78
CA ALA A 309 -1.28 -13.33 -7.58
C ALA A 309 -1.59 -12.10 -6.71
N TYR A 310 -0.57 -11.58 -6.04
CA TYR A 310 -0.65 -10.33 -5.26
C TYR A 310 -1.30 -9.19 -6.05
N GLY A 311 -1.06 -9.08 -7.36
CA GLY A 311 -1.64 -8.00 -8.17
C GLY A 311 -3.16 -7.91 -8.11
N ARG A 312 -3.86 -9.04 -8.00
CA ARG A 312 -5.32 -9.06 -7.81
C ARG A 312 -5.75 -8.77 -6.37
N GLN A 313 -4.99 -9.25 -5.40
CA GLN A 313 -5.25 -9.04 -3.98
C GLN A 313 -5.06 -7.57 -3.61
N MET A 314 -3.96 -6.97 -4.07
CA MET A 314 -3.62 -5.57 -3.85
C MET A 314 -4.59 -4.63 -4.58
N ARG A 315 -4.98 -4.93 -5.83
CA ARG A 315 -6.04 -4.16 -6.50
C ARG A 315 -7.39 -4.26 -5.80
N ALA A 316 -7.73 -5.43 -5.22
CA ALA A 316 -8.93 -5.57 -4.41
C ALA A 316 -8.85 -4.72 -3.13
N TRP A 317 -7.68 -4.67 -2.51
CA TRP A 317 -7.39 -3.81 -1.37
C TRP A 317 -7.53 -2.32 -1.69
N GLU A 318 -6.82 -1.82 -2.71
CA GLU A 318 -6.86 -0.41 -3.13
C GLU A 318 -8.28 0.05 -3.51
N SER A 319 -9.05 -0.83 -4.15
CA SER A 319 -10.44 -0.54 -4.54
C SER A 319 -11.46 -0.67 -3.40
N GLY A 320 -11.04 -1.13 -2.21
CA GLY A 320 -11.93 -1.39 -1.09
C GLY A 320 -12.88 -2.56 -1.31
N THR A 321 -12.50 -3.53 -2.15
CA THR A 321 -13.33 -4.70 -2.52
C THR A 321 -12.87 -6.02 -1.87
N LEU A 322 -11.98 -5.94 -0.86
CA LEU A 322 -11.63 -7.08 0.01
C LEU A 322 -12.81 -7.54 0.87
#